data_AF-A0A2E6CFA3-F1
#
_entry.id   AF-A0A2E6CFA3-F1
#
_cell.length_a   1.000
_cell.length_b   1.000
_cell.length_c   1.000
_cell.angle_alpha   90.00
_cell.angle_beta   90.00
_cell.angle_gamma   90.00
#
_symmetry.space_group_name_H-M   'P 1'
#
loop_
_entity.id
_entity.type
_entity.pdbx_description
1 polymer ?
#
loop_
_entity_poly.entity_id
_entity_poly.type
_entity_poly.pdbx_seq_one_letter_code
_entity_poly.pdbx_strand_id
1 'polypeptide(L)'
;MGRFLVMQKEIADMKDELVIQTEESARTYLGKHLPIINTIGNIAPLIGLLGTITGMIVAFESIAASGAGDPKVVAGGISQALVTTATGLIVAIPSIVFYRYLARTADRSLEQVEAYGHAFANALIMSGRKANA
;
A
#
# COMPACT_ATOMS: atom_id res chain seq x y z
N MET A 1 22.50 -39.14 23.54
CA MET A 1 21.11 -38.74 23.27
C MET A 1 20.94 -37.22 23.20
N GLY A 2 21.44 -36.43 24.17
CA GLY A 2 21.31 -34.96 24.16
C GLY A 2 21.96 -34.21 22.96
N ARG A 3 23.17 -34.60 22.54
CA ARG A 3 23.88 -33.96 21.40
C ARG A 3 23.17 -34.08 20.05
N PHE A 4 22.35 -35.13 19.87
CA PHE A 4 21.57 -35.33 18.66
C PHE A 4 20.32 -34.43 18.63
N LEU A 5 19.70 -34.22 19.79
CA LEU A 5 18.57 -33.28 19.96
C LEU A 5 19.00 -31.83 19.77
N VAL A 6 20.18 -31.44 20.27
CA VAL A 6 20.75 -30.10 20.08
C VAL A 6 21.00 -29.81 18.60
N MET A 7 21.63 -30.75 17.89
CA MET A 7 21.93 -30.60 16.46
C MET A 7 20.68 -30.56 15.57
N GLN A 8 19.63 -31.31 15.92
CA GLN A 8 18.32 -31.22 15.23
C GLN A 8 17.65 -29.86 15.47
N LYS A 9 17.80 -29.29 16.68
CA LYS A 9 17.29 -27.97 17.02
C LYS A 9 18.02 -26.86 16.25
N GLU A 10 19.35 -26.89 16.20
CA GLU A 10 20.14 -25.92 15.42
C GLU A 10 19.77 -25.91 13.92
N ILE A 11 19.53 -27.09 13.33
CA ILE A 11 19.11 -27.20 11.93
C ILE A 11 17.70 -26.63 11.72
N ALA A 12 16.78 -26.85 12.67
CA ALA A 12 15.43 -26.31 12.59
C ALA A 12 15.44 -24.77 12.72
N ASP A 13 16.18 -24.24 13.70
CA ASP A 13 16.30 -22.79 13.92
C ASP A 13 16.93 -22.10 12.70
N MET A 14 17.98 -22.69 12.11
CA MET A 14 18.63 -22.16 10.90
C MET A 14 17.72 -22.19 9.66
N LYS A 15 16.86 -23.21 9.54
CA LYS A 15 15.86 -23.29 8.46
C LYS A 15 14.87 -22.14 8.54
N ASP A 16 14.34 -21.91 9.73
CA ASP A 16 13.33 -20.89 9.96
C ASP A 16 13.92 -19.49 9.74
N GLU A 17 15.16 -19.26 10.19
CA GLU A 17 15.88 -18.00 9.94
C GLU A 17 16.07 -17.71 8.44
N LEU A 18 16.50 -18.70 7.65
CA LEU A 18 16.68 -18.55 6.20
C LEU A 18 15.37 -18.24 5.46
N VAL A 19 14.28 -18.91 5.84
CA VAL A 19 12.97 -18.69 5.22
C VAL A 19 12.44 -17.30 5.54
N ILE A 20 12.48 -16.91 6.83
CA ILE A 20 12.04 -15.57 7.28
C ILE A 20 12.81 -14.47 6.53
N GLN A 21 14.14 -14.59 6.42
CA GLN A 21 14.96 -13.59 5.75
C GLN A 21 14.64 -13.47 4.26
N THR A 22 14.34 -14.58 3.60
CA THR A 22 13.95 -14.61 2.18
C THR A 22 12.58 -13.96 1.98
N GLU A 23 11.63 -14.28 2.84
CA GLU A 23 10.28 -13.72 2.81
C GLU A 23 10.26 -12.21 3.07
N GLU A 24 11.00 -11.72 4.06
CA GLU A 24 11.11 -10.28 4.34
C GLU A 24 11.72 -9.51 3.17
N SER A 25 12.75 -10.08 2.54
CA SER A 25 13.40 -9.50 1.36
C SER A 25 12.43 -9.45 0.17
N ALA A 26 11.70 -10.54 -0.08
CA ALA A 26 10.69 -10.61 -1.14
C ALA A 26 9.52 -9.65 -0.87
N ARG A 27 9.03 -9.57 0.37
CA ARG A 27 7.99 -8.64 0.81
C ARG A 27 8.38 -7.19 0.54
N THR A 28 9.59 -6.83 0.91
CA THR A 28 10.12 -5.48 0.70
C THR A 28 10.22 -5.15 -0.78
N TYR A 29 10.71 -6.09 -1.59
CA TYR A 29 10.85 -5.88 -3.04
C TYR A 29 9.51 -5.75 -3.75
N LEU A 30 8.57 -6.67 -3.50
CA LEU A 30 7.24 -6.69 -4.13
C LEU A 30 6.36 -5.55 -3.63
N GLY A 31 6.52 -5.14 -2.37
CA GLY A 31 5.72 -4.10 -1.73
C GLY A 31 6.23 -2.67 -1.94
N LYS A 32 7.43 -2.47 -2.49
CA LYS A 32 8.16 -1.18 -2.45
C LYS A 32 7.35 0.05 -2.85
N HIS A 33 6.53 -0.04 -3.92
CA HIS A 33 5.81 1.11 -4.46
C HIS A 33 4.31 1.14 -4.11
N LEU A 34 3.79 0.07 -3.49
CA LEU A 34 2.37 -0.01 -3.13
C LEU A 34 1.94 1.08 -2.12
N PRO A 35 2.73 1.43 -1.09
CA PRO A 35 2.36 2.48 -0.14
C PRO A 35 2.14 3.84 -0.81
N ILE A 36 2.91 4.16 -1.85
CA ILE A 36 2.80 5.44 -2.57
C ILE A 36 1.44 5.53 -3.27
N ILE A 37 1.02 4.46 -3.95
CA ILE A 37 -0.26 4.41 -4.67
C ILE A 37 -1.43 4.52 -3.68
N ASN A 38 -1.35 3.80 -2.56
CA ASN A 38 -2.35 3.89 -1.49
C ASN A 38 -2.44 5.31 -0.92
N THR A 39 -1.29 5.94 -0.70
CA THR A 39 -1.21 7.31 -0.18
C THR A 39 -1.86 8.31 -1.12
N ILE A 40 -1.60 8.22 -2.43
CA ILE A 40 -2.24 9.06 -3.45
C ILE A 40 -3.76 8.85 -3.42
N GLY A 41 -4.22 7.60 -3.37
CA GLY A 41 -5.64 7.27 -3.30
C GLY A 41 -6.35 7.88 -2.09
N ASN A 42 -5.67 7.95 -0.94
CA ASN A 42 -6.24 8.49 0.30
C ASN A 42 -6.14 10.02 0.40
N ILE A 43 -5.09 10.63 -0.16
CA ILE A 43 -4.86 12.08 -0.08
C ILE A 43 -5.61 12.84 -1.20
N ALA A 44 -5.81 12.26 -2.38
CA ALA A 44 -6.47 12.94 -3.50
C ALA A 44 -7.89 13.49 -3.17
N PRO A 45 -8.76 12.76 -2.43
CA PRO A 45 -10.04 13.31 -1.98
C PRO A 45 -9.90 14.47 -1.01
N LEU A 46 -8.89 14.42 -0.13
CA LEU A 46 -8.62 15.48 0.85
C LEU A 46 -8.17 16.76 0.16
N ILE A 47 -7.37 16.65 -0.91
CA ILE A 47 -7.00 17.79 -1.77
C ILE A 47 -8.25 18.35 -2.47
N GLY A 48 -9.14 17.49 -2.98
CA GLY A 48 -10.40 17.95 -3.58
C GLY A 48 -11.31 18.68 -2.59
N LEU A 49 -11.40 18.17 -1.35
CA LEU A 49 -12.10 18.82 -0.25
C LEU A 49 -11.46 20.17 0.11
N LEU A 50 -10.13 20.28 0.14
CA LEU A 50 -9.46 21.56 0.34
C LEU A 50 -9.89 22.58 -0.73
N GLY A 51 -10.00 22.16 -2.00
CA GLY A 51 -10.51 23.00 -3.08
C GLY A 51 -11.95 23.50 -2.85
N THR A 52 -12.80 22.70 -2.19
CA THR A 52 -14.14 23.17 -1.79
C THR A 52 -14.09 24.28 -0.77
N ILE A 53 -13.20 24.15 0.22
CA ILE A 53 -13.04 25.15 1.26
C ILE A 53 -12.58 26.46 0.62
N THR A 54 -11.59 26.41 -0.28
CA THR A 54 -11.13 27.59 -1.01
C THR A 54 -12.22 28.22 -1.87
N GLY A 55 -12.99 27.43 -2.63
CA GLY A 55 -14.08 27.96 -3.48
C GLY A 55 -15.21 28.59 -2.68
N MET A 56 -15.54 28.02 -1.51
CA MET A 56 -16.52 28.59 -0.59
C MET A 56 -16.03 29.88 0.06
N ILE A 57 -14.73 29.99 0.40
CA ILE A 57 -14.13 31.23 0.92
C ILE A 57 -14.31 32.36 -0.10
N VAL A 58 -13.99 32.13 -1.37
CA VAL A 58 -14.16 33.13 -2.44
C VAL A 58 -15.62 33.55 -2.60
N ALA A 59 -16.56 32.59 -2.53
CA ALA A 59 -17.98 32.88 -2.61
C ALA A 59 -18.45 33.77 -1.44
N PHE A 60 -18.03 33.47 -0.21
CA PHE A 60 -18.41 34.27 0.97
C PHE A 60 -17.71 35.63 1.03
N GLU A 61 -16.48 35.75 0.55
CA GLU A 61 -15.77 37.03 0.44
C GLU A 61 -16.50 37.98 -0.51
N SER A 62 -17.01 37.47 -1.64
CA SER A 62 -17.84 38.26 -2.57
C SER A 62 -19.11 38.80 -1.90
N ILE A 63 -19.77 37.99 -1.08
CA ILE A 63 -20.95 38.40 -0.31
C ILE A 63 -20.57 39.48 0.70
N ALA A 64 -19.49 39.29 1.45
CA ALA A 64 -19.03 40.25 2.45
C ALA A 64 -18.65 41.61 1.84
N ALA A 65 -18.03 41.62 0.65
CA ALA A 65 -17.58 42.83 -0.02
C ALA A 65 -18.73 43.66 -0.65
N SER A 66 -19.81 43.02 -1.09
CA SER A 66 -20.88 43.66 -1.87
C SER A 66 -22.26 43.66 -1.18
N GLY A 67 -22.33 43.18 0.07
CA GLY A 67 -23.53 43.15 0.90
C GLY A 67 -24.51 42.02 0.54
N ALA A 68 -24.82 41.85 -0.75
CA ALA A 68 -25.63 40.74 -1.26
C ALA A 68 -24.81 39.66 -1.99
N GLY A 69 -23.58 39.98 -2.42
CA GLY A 69 -22.81 39.13 -3.36
C GLY A 69 -23.33 39.28 -4.79
N ASP A 70 -22.44 39.36 -5.78
CA ASP A 70 -22.87 39.13 -7.17
C ASP A 70 -23.21 37.64 -7.31
N PRO A 71 -24.48 37.27 -7.62
CA PRO A 71 -24.89 35.88 -7.76
C PRO A 71 -24.01 35.08 -8.73
N LYS A 72 -23.45 35.72 -9.76
CA LYS A 72 -22.54 35.06 -10.70
C LYS A 72 -21.22 34.67 -10.06
N VAL A 73 -20.66 35.53 -9.21
CA VAL A 73 -19.38 35.29 -8.54
C VAL A 73 -19.55 34.19 -7.49
N VAL A 74 -20.64 34.25 -6.70
CA VAL A 74 -20.98 33.23 -5.71
C VAL A 74 -21.19 31.86 -6.38
N ALA A 75 -21.98 31.81 -7.46
CA ALA A 75 -22.18 30.59 -8.22
C ALA A 75 -20.86 30.05 -8.82
N GLY A 76 -19.96 30.94 -9.24
CA GLY A 76 -18.61 30.58 -9.70
C GLY A 76 -17.76 29.90 -8.63
N GLY A 77 -17.71 30.46 -7.42
CA GLY A 77 -16.98 29.86 -6.28
C GLY A 77 -17.52 28.50 -5.88
N ILE A 78 -18.85 28.34 -5.85
CA ILE A 78 -19.50 27.05 -5.57
C ILE A 78 -19.23 26.03 -6.68
N SER A 79 -19.32 26.45 -7.95
CA SER A 79 -19.00 25.56 -9.07
C SER A 79 -17.55 25.10 -9.04
N GLN A 80 -16.62 26.00 -8.73
CA GLN A 80 -15.20 25.65 -8.59
C GLN A 80 -14.97 24.67 -7.44
N ALA A 81 -15.64 24.86 -6.31
CA ALA A 81 -15.62 23.92 -5.19
C ALA A 81 -16.05 22.50 -5.62
N LEU A 82 -17.19 22.39 -6.30
CA LEU A 82 -17.72 21.10 -6.77
C LEU A 82 -16.79 20.41 -7.78
N VAL A 83 -16.24 21.17 -8.74
CA VAL A 83 -15.30 20.63 -9.73
C VAL A 83 -14.03 20.10 -9.05
N THR A 84 -13.49 20.80 -8.04
CA THR A 84 -12.31 20.32 -7.31
C THR A 84 -12.55 19.03 -6.52
N THR A 85 -13.75 18.84 -5.97
CA THR A 85 -14.11 17.55 -5.35
C THR A 85 -14.17 16.44 -6.37
N ALA A 86 -14.85 16.70 -7.50
CA ALA A 86 -15.00 15.72 -8.56
C ALA A 86 -13.64 15.26 -9.10
N THR A 87 -12.70 16.19 -9.33
CA THR A 87 -11.34 15.84 -9.78
C THR A 87 -10.55 15.07 -8.73
N GLY A 88 -10.67 15.41 -7.45
CA GLY A 88 -10.05 14.63 -6.36
C GLY A 88 -10.53 13.17 -6.33
N LEU A 89 -11.84 12.95 -6.53
CA LEU A 89 -12.43 11.61 -6.61
C LEU A 89 -12.02 10.85 -7.89
N ILE A 90 -11.95 11.54 -9.02
CA ILE A 90 -11.51 10.97 -10.30
C ILE A 90 -10.09 10.41 -10.21
N VAL A 91 -9.21 11.02 -9.41
CA VAL A 91 -7.86 10.50 -9.17
C VAL A 91 -7.87 9.40 -8.10
N ALA A 92 -8.62 9.59 -7.01
CA ALA A 92 -8.63 8.67 -5.87
C ALA A 92 -9.15 7.27 -6.23
N ILE A 93 -10.27 7.20 -6.96
CA ILE A 93 -10.95 5.94 -7.26
C ILE A 93 -10.04 4.99 -8.06
N PRO A 94 -9.45 5.40 -9.20
CA PRO A 94 -8.50 4.57 -9.92
C PRO A 94 -7.28 4.19 -9.08
N SER A 95 -6.68 5.15 -8.35
CA SER A 95 -5.50 4.86 -7.52
C SER A 95 -5.77 3.76 -6.49
N ILE A 96 -6.92 3.79 -5.81
CA ILE A 96 -7.28 2.76 -4.82
C ILE A 96 -7.54 1.42 -5.50
N VAL A 97 -8.22 1.41 -6.65
CA VAL A 97 -8.47 0.17 -7.42
C VAL A 97 -7.15 -0.47 -7.87
N PHE A 98 -6.23 0.33 -8.41
CA PHE A 98 -4.90 -0.14 -8.82
C PHE A 98 -4.07 -0.64 -7.63
N TYR A 99 -4.06 0.09 -6.52
CA TYR A 99 -3.40 -0.36 -5.29
C TYR A 99 -3.90 -1.73 -4.85
N ARG A 100 -5.23 -1.92 -4.78
CA ARG A 100 -5.83 -3.21 -4.38
C ARG A 100 -5.46 -4.35 -5.33
N TYR A 101 -5.45 -4.09 -6.63
CA TYR A 101 -5.08 -5.07 -7.64
C TYR A 101 -3.59 -5.48 -7.52
N LEU A 102 -2.71 -4.49 -7.44
CA LEU A 102 -1.26 -4.72 -7.35
C LEU A 102 -0.87 -5.34 -6.01
N ALA A 103 -1.49 -4.92 -4.90
CA ALA A 103 -1.27 -5.51 -3.58
C ALA A 103 -1.62 -7.00 -3.56
N ARG A 104 -2.80 -7.37 -4.09
CA ARG A 104 -3.17 -8.80 -4.23
C ARG A 104 -2.19 -9.59 -5.09
N THR A 105 -1.63 -8.96 -6.12
CA THR A 105 -0.67 -9.62 -7.02
C THR A 105 0.69 -9.81 -6.31
N ALA A 106 1.12 -8.82 -5.53
CA ALA A 106 2.30 -8.91 -4.69
C ALA A 106 2.14 -10.00 -3.63
N ASP A 107 1.01 -10.04 -2.92
CA ASP A 107 0.72 -11.04 -1.89
C ASP A 107 0.75 -12.46 -2.47
N ARG A 108 0.10 -12.70 -3.62
CA ARG A 108 0.15 -14.01 -4.32
C ARG A 108 1.56 -14.42 -4.75
N SER A 109 2.39 -13.46 -5.11
CA SER A 109 3.79 -13.73 -5.46
C SER A 109 4.60 -14.09 -4.22
N LEU A 110 4.29 -13.44 -3.09
CA LEU A 110 4.92 -13.68 -1.79
C LEU A 110 4.58 -15.08 -1.25
N GLU A 111 3.31 -15.49 -1.35
CA GLU A 111 2.85 -16.85 -1.02
C GLU A 111 3.61 -17.93 -1.82
N GLN A 112 3.90 -17.67 -3.10
CA GLN A 112 4.70 -18.58 -3.93
C GLN A 112 6.15 -18.64 -3.47
N VAL A 113 6.75 -17.50 -3.11
CA VAL A 113 8.12 -17.44 -2.59
C VAL A 113 8.22 -18.20 -1.26
N GLU A 114 7.27 -18.04 -0.36
CA GLU A 114 7.17 -18.80 0.90
C GLU A 114 7.11 -20.32 0.63
N ALA A 115 6.20 -20.74 -0.26
CA ALA A 115 6.05 -22.16 -0.61
C ALA A 115 7.35 -22.76 -1.21
N TYR A 116 8.00 -22.05 -2.13
CA TYR A 116 9.25 -22.49 -2.74
C TYR A 116 10.43 -22.45 -1.77
N GLY A 117 10.49 -21.43 -0.90
CA GLY A 117 11.51 -21.29 0.13
C GLY A 117 11.48 -22.45 1.12
N HIS A 118 10.29 -22.80 1.63
CA HIS A 118 10.12 -23.96 2.49
C HIS A 118 10.48 -25.27 1.79
N ALA A 119 10.04 -25.49 0.56
CA ALA A 119 10.35 -26.69 -0.20
C ALA A 119 11.87 -26.84 -0.42
N PHE A 120 12.54 -25.74 -0.78
CA PHE A 120 13.98 -25.69 -1.00
C PHE A 120 14.76 -25.96 0.28
N ALA A 121 14.41 -25.28 1.38
CA ALA A 121 15.06 -25.48 2.68
C ALA A 121 14.92 -26.92 3.18
N ASN A 122 13.73 -27.51 3.04
CA ASN A 122 13.50 -28.92 3.37
C ASN A 122 14.35 -29.86 2.49
N ALA A 123 14.46 -29.60 1.19
CA ALA A 123 15.27 -30.40 0.29
C ALA A 123 16.77 -30.35 0.64
N LEU A 124 17.29 -29.17 1.00
CA LEU A 124 18.68 -29.01 1.46
C LEU A 124 18.97 -29.80 2.73
N ILE A 125 18.07 -29.74 3.73
CA ILE A 125 18.23 -30.49 4.98
C ILE A 125 18.22 -32.00 4.72
N MET A 126 17.31 -32.48 3.87
CA MET A 126 17.27 -33.90 3.50
C MET A 126 18.53 -34.36 2.77
N SER A 127 19.07 -33.53 1.87
CA SER A 127 20.32 -33.82 1.15
C SER A 127 21.52 -33.86 2.10
N GLY A 128 21.64 -32.88 3.01
CA GLY A 128 22.70 -32.86 4.02
C GLY A 128 22.64 -34.06 4.97
N ARG A 129 21.43 -34.54 5.29
CA ARG A 129 21.24 -35.74 6.13
C ARG A 129 21.64 -37.04 5.42
N LYS A 130 21.43 -37.15 4.10
CA LYS A 130 21.89 -38.30 3.30
C LYS A 130 23.40 -38.33 3.09
N ALA A 131 24.06 -37.17 3.04
CA ALA A 131 25.53 -37.11 2.90
C ALA A 131 26.29 -37.46 4.19
N ASN A 132 25.63 -37.36 5.35
CA ASN A 132 26.19 -37.66 6.68
C ASN A 132 25.73 -39.01 7.26
N ALA A 133 25.02 -39.84 6.49
CA ALA A 133 24.56 -41.18 6.85
C ALA A 133 25.36 -42.23 6.08
#